data_AF-A0A7I8D6C6-F1
#
_entry.id   AF-A0A7I8D6C6-F1
#
_cell.length_a   1.000
_cell.length_b   1.000
_cell.length_c   1.000
_cell.angle_alpha   90.00
_cell.angle_beta   90.00
_cell.angle_gamma   90.00
#
_symmetry.space_group_name_H-M   'P 1'
#
loop_
_entity.id
_entity.type
_entity.pdbx_description
1 polymer ?
#
loop_
_entity_poly.entity_id
_entity_poly.type
_entity_poly.pdbx_seq_one_letter_code
_entity_poly.pdbx_strand_id
1 'polypeptide(L)' 'MPRRKRSAEEKMAIVVKGMTPDANISEICRGHGITQTLCYR' A
#
# COMPACT_ATOMS: atom_id res chain seq x y z
N MET A 1 -15.44 8.38 -1.42
CA MET A 1 -14.71 7.33 -0.68
C MET A 1 -14.18 7.93 0.62
N PRO A 2 -14.67 7.55 1.81
CA PRO A 2 -14.16 8.09 3.06
C PRO A 2 -12.66 7.75 3.17
N ARG A 3 -11.82 8.78 3.36
CA ARG A 3 -10.37 8.62 3.53
C ARG A 3 -10.11 7.90 4.85
N ARG A 4 -9.99 6.56 4.81
CA ARG A 4 -9.58 5.75 5.94
C ARG A 4 -8.23 6.27 6.43
N LYS A 5 -8.16 6.79 7.67
CA LYS A 5 -6.89 7.17 8.30
C LYS A 5 -6.14 5.87 8.62
N ARG A 6 -5.09 5.58 7.85
CA ARG A 6 -4.17 4.45 8.12
C ARG A 6 -3.17 4.82 9.19
N SER A 7 -2.87 3.88 10.09
CA SER A 7 -1.77 4.04 11.05
C SER A 7 -0.41 4.07 10.33
N ALA A 8 0.63 4.51 11.03
CA ALA A 8 2.00 4.46 10.49
C ALA A 8 2.45 3.02 10.22
N GLU A 9 2.02 2.07 11.06
CA GLU A 9 2.33 0.64 10.93
C GLU A 9 1.69 0.04 9.68
N GLU A 10 0.42 0.35 9.39
CA GLU A 10 -0.23 -0.10 8.15
C GLU A 10 0.50 0.41 6.91
N LYS A 11 1.00 1.65 6.94
CA LYS A 11 1.77 2.21 5.82
C LYS A 11 3.11 1.49 5.65
N MET A 12 3.83 1.23 6.74
CA MET A 12 5.09 0.49 6.70
C MET A 12 4.90 -0.92 6.16
N ALA A 13 3.85 -1.62 6.57
CA ALA A 13 3.55 -2.97 6.07
C ALA A 13 3.36 -2.98 4.54
N ILE A 14 2.68 -1.99 3.99
CA ILE A 14 2.47 -1.83 2.55
C ILE A 14 3.80 -1.58 1.83
N VAL A 15 4.64 -0.68 2.35
CA VAL A 15 5.95 -0.33 1.75
C VAL A 15 6.89 -1.54 1.75
N VAL A 16 7.02 -2.23 2.88
CA VAL A 16 7.89 -3.43 3.00
C VAL A 16 7.45 -4.51 2.02
N LYS A 17 6.14 -4.74 1.90
CA LYS A 17 5.58 -5.72 0.96
C LYS A 17 5.76 -5.31 -0.49
N GLY A 18 5.89 -4.02 -0.78
CA GLY A 18 6.20 -3.49 -2.10
C GLY A 18 7.69 -3.52 -2.47
N MET A 19 8.58 -3.69 -1.48
CA MET A 19 10.03 -3.78 -1.71
C MET A 19 10.52 -5.18 -2.09
N THR A 20 9.68 -6.21 -1.96
CA THR A 20 9.98 -7.56 -2.43
C THR A 20 10.15 -7.57 -3.96
N PRO A 21 11.17 -8.25 -4.52
CA PRO A 21 11.48 -8.22 -5.96
C PRO A 21 10.33 -8.72 -6.85
N ASP A 22 9.48 -9.62 -6.36
CA ASP A 22 8.30 -10.14 -7.08
C ASP A 22 6.99 -9.43 -6.70
N ALA A 23 7.08 -8.30 -5.99
CA ALA A 23 5.90 -7.61 -5.47
C ALA A 23 5.08 -6.97 -6.57
N ASN A 24 3.83 -7.41 -6.72
CA ASN A 24 2.85 -6.71 -7.55
C ASN A 24 2.21 -5.56 -6.76
N ILE A 25 2.72 -4.35 -6.94
CA ILE A 25 2.21 -3.14 -6.28
C ILE A 25 0.71 -2.94 -6.53
N SER A 26 0.19 -3.32 -7.70
CA SER A 26 -1.25 -3.20 -8.03
C SER A 26 -2.11 -4.12 -7.15
N GLU A 27 -1.66 -5.35 -6.92
CA GLU A 27 -2.35 -6.33 -6.07
C GLU A 27 -2.27 -5.94 -4.59
N ILE A 28 -1.10 -5.47 -4.15
CA ILE A 28 -0.91 -4.95 -2.79
C ILE A 28 -1.84 -3.75 -2.55
N CYS A 29 -1.89 -2.81 -3.50
CA CYS A 29 -2.78 -1.66 -3.42
C CYS A 29 -4.27 -2.07 -3.39
N ARG A 30 -4.68 -3.05 -4.21
CA ARG A 30 -6.05 -3.58 -4.18
C ARG A 30 -6.38 -4.24 -2.85
N GLY A 31 -5.50 -5.10 -2.33
CA GLY A 31 -5.70 -5.81 -1.06
C GLY A 31 -5.85 -4.88 0.14
N HIS A 32 -5.20 -3.71 0.10
CA HIS A 32 -5.27 -2.70 1.15
C HIS A 32 -6.26 -1.55 0.85
N GLY A 33 -7.00 -1.61 -0.26
CA GLY A 33 -7.95 -0.55 -0.66
C GLY A 33 -7.29 0.82 -0.87
N ILE A 34 -6.08 0.84 -1.43
CA ILE A 34 -5.27 2.03 -1.69
C ILE A 34 -5.21 2.32 -3.19
N THR A 35 -5.18 3.60 -3.55
CA THR A 35 -4.79 4.02 -4.89
C THR A 35 -3.28 3.83 -5.06
N GLN A 36 -2.85 3.29 -6.20
CA GLN A 36 -1.45 2.97 -6.49
C GLN A 36 -0.51 4.18 -6.37
N THR A 37 -1.01 5.39 -6.63
CA THR A 37 -0.30 6.66 -6.44
C THR A 37 0.13 6.95 -5.00
N LEU A 38 -0.41 6.24 -4.00
CA LEU A 38 -0.01 6.36 -2.60
C LEU A 38 1.14 5.41 -2.22
N CYS A 39 1.48 4.43 -3.06
CA CYS A 39 2.63 3.55 -2.81
C CYS A 39 3.97 4.20 -3.19
N TYR A 40 3.95 5.21 -4.07
CA TYR A 40 5.14 5.86 -4.62
C TYR A 40 5.39 7.28 -4.07
N ARG A 41 4.60 7.73 -3.09
CA ARG A 41 4.61 9.10 -2.58
C ARG A 41 4.95 9.12 -1.10
#